data_AF-A0A4U9TR70-F1
#
_entry.id   AF-A0A4U9TR70-F1
#
_cell.length_a   1.000
_cell.length_b   1.000
_cell.length_c   1.000
_cell.angle_alpha   90.00
_cell.angle_beta   90.00
_cell.angle_gamma   90.00
#
_symmetry.space_group_name_H-M   'P 1'
#
loop_
_entity.id
_entity.type
_entity.pdbx_description
1 polymer ?
#
loop_
_entity_poly.entity_id
_entity_poly.type
_entity_poly.pdbx_seq_one_letter_code
_entity_poly.pdbx_strand_id
1 'polypeptide(L)'
;MWQTEKFTIRIDQLNNGKYRYASWAKGNPIGEKPDLVLKNGEVKFEGSGGNHTFQFQSGPYQYDCLVTVIGTSDSPPGVLMVYKNGELIVEQPVLKVQ
;
A
#
# COMPACT_ATOMS: atom_id res chain seq x y z
N MET A 1 0.06 10.24 0.37
CA MET A 1 1.13 9.43 -0.25
C MET A 1 1.99 8.81 0.82
N TRP A 2 2.41 7.57 0.64
CA TRP A 2 3.27 6.87 1.59
C TRP A 2 4.72 6.90 1.14
N GLN A 3 5.61 7.17 2.08
CA GLN A 3 7.05 7.09 1.89
C GLN A 3 7.58 5.96 2.76
N THR A 4 8.21 4.97 2.14
CA THR A 4 8.91 3.87 2.80
C THR A 4 10.42 4.02 2.60
N GLU A 5 11.21 3.10 3.12
CA GLU A 5 12.65 3.10 2.86
C GLU A 5 12.98 2.92 1.37
N LYS A 6 12.17 2.14 0.64
CA LYS A 6 12.47 1.75 -0.76
C LYS A 6 11.52 2.35 -1.79
N PHE A 7 10.34 2.79 -1.40
CA PHE A 7 9.27 3.18 -2.33
C PHE A 7 8.51 4.43 -1.91
N THR A 8 8.10 5.21 -2.90
CA THR A 8 6.95 6.11 -2.80
C THR A 8 5.72 5.37 -3.30
N ILE A 9 4.62 5.38 -2.54
CA ILE A 9 3.39 4.65 -2.86
C ILE A 9 2.21 5.62 -2.85
N ARG A 10 1.33 5.50 -3.84
CA ARG A 10 0.05 6.18 -3.90
C ARG A 10 -1.08 5.17 -4.08
N ILE A 11 -2.13 5.34 -3.28
CA ILE A 11 -3.37 4.57 -3.39
C ILE A 11 -4.47 5.57 -3.71
N ASP A 12 -5.15 5.35 -4.83
CA ASP A 12 -6.23 6.22 -5.32
C ASP A 12 -7.52 5.42 -5.41
N GLN A 13 -8.64 5.98 -4.92
CA GLN A 13 -9.96 5.43 -5.25
C GLN A 13 -10.34 5.84 -6.68
N LEU A 14 -10.84 4.89 -7.46
CA LEU A 14 -11.29 5.09 -8.83
C LEU A 14 -12.81 5.29 -8.88
N ASN A 15 -13.31 5.86 -9.97
CA ASN A 15 -14.74 6.16 -10.17
C ASN A 15 -15.64 4.91 -10.14
N ASN A 16 -15.07 3.71 -10.32
CA ASN A 16 -15.78 2.44 -10.24
C ASN A 16 -15.81 1.84 -8.82
N GLY A 17 -15.39 2.59 -7.81
CA GLY A 17 -15.35 2.16 -6.40
C GLY A 17 -14.19 1.23 -6.04
N LYS A 18 -13.35 0.85 -7.01
CA LYS A 18 -12.11 0.08 -6.78
C LYS A 18 -10.93 1.01 -6.52
N TYR A 19 -9.82 0.44 -6.10
CA TYR A 19 -8.59 1.18 -5.82
C TYR A 19 -7.51 0.92 -6.88
N ARG A 20 -6.63 1.90 -7.04
CA ARG A 20 -5.38 1.80 -7.81
C ARG A 20 -4.20 1.97 -6.86
N TYR A 21 -3.25 1.06 -6.95
CA TYR A 21 -1.91 1.19 -6.38
C TYR A 21 -0.96 1.69 -7.46
N ALA A 22 -0.12 2.66 -7.11
CA ALA A 22 1.01 3.08 -7.93
C ALA A 22 2.25 3.22 -7.03
N SER A 23 3.39 2.71 -7.49
CA SER A 23 4.65 2.88 -6.78
C SER A 23 5.80 3.29 -7.67
N TRP A 24 6.73 4.01 -7.06
CA TRP A 24 8.00 4.43 -7.62
C TRP A 24 9.11 3.98 -6.67
N ALA A 25 10.23 3.53 -7.21
CA ALA A 25 11.44 3.36 -6.42
C ALA A 25 11.83 4.70 -5.79
N LYS A 26 12.36 4.66 -4.57
CA LYS A 26 12.76 5.88 -3.86
C LYS A 26 13.77 6.67 -4.69
N GLY A 27 13.53 7.98 -4.78
CA GLY A 27 14.32 8.90 -5.60
C GLY A 27 13.72 9.19 -6.96
N ASN A 28 12.83 8.33 -7.48
CA ASN A 28 12.13 8.59 -8.74
C ASN A 28 11.06 9.69 -8.54
N PRO A 29 10.94 10.67 -9.45
CA PRO A 29 9.94 11.72 -9.35
C PRO A 29 8.51 11.17 -9.51
N ILE A 30 7.59 11.55 -8.63
CA ILE A 30 6.17 11.18 -8.76
C ILE A 30 5.49 11.75 -10.02
N GLY A 31 6.04 12.82 -10.60
CA GLY A 31 5.57 13.36 -11.87
C GLY A 31 5.84 12.44 -13.07
N GLU A 32 6.74 11.47 -12.92
CA GLU A 32 7.06 10.47 -13.94
C GLU A 32 6.16 9.23 -13.84
N LYS A 33 6.26 8.37 -14.86
CA LYS A 33 5.51 7.12 -14.93
C LYS A 33 5.86 6.23 -13.71
N PRO A 34 4.87 5.69 -12.99
CA PRO A 34 5.12 4.72 -11.91
C PRO A 34 5.79 3.46 -12.43
N ASP A 35 6.69 2.89 -11.62
CA ASP A 35 7.37 1.62 -11.89
C ASP A 35 6.38 0.44 -11.86
N LEU A 36 5.37 0.52 -10.98
CA LEU A 36 4.31 -0.47 -10.88
C LEU A 36 2.96 0.22 -10.72
N VAL A 37 1.95 -0.27 -11.45
CA VAL A 37 0.55 0.12 -11.29
C VAL A 37 -0.32 -1.12 -11.19
N LEU A 38 -1.07 -1.23 -10.10
CA LEU A 38 -2.09 -2.28 -9.90
C LEU A 38 -3.47 -1.62 -9.84
N LYS A 39 -4.46 -2.27 -10.43
CA LYS A 39 -5.86 -1.80 -10.46
C LYS A 39 -6.76 -2.86 -9.83
N ASN A 40 -8.04 -2.54 -9.71
CA ASN A 40 -9.05 -3.42 -9.14
C ASN A 40 -8.76 -3.81 -7.69
N GLY A 41 -8.07 -2.95 -6.96
CA GLY A 41 -7.85 -3.16 -5.54
C GLY A 41 -9.14 -3.03 -4.76
N GLU A 42 -9.20 -3.74 -3.64
CA GLU A 42 -10.31 -3.72 -2.71
C GLU A 42 -9.85 -3.25 -1.34
N VAL A 43 -10.78 -2.77 -0.52
CA VAL A 43 -10.49 -2.38 0.87
C VAL A 43 -11.19 -3.35 1.81
N LYS A 44 -10.46 -3.85 2.80
CA LYS A 44 -10.99 -4.68 3.88
C LYS A 44 -10.82 -3.94 5.20
N PHE A 45 -11.93 -3.63 5.86
CA PHE A 45 -11.92 -2.97 7.16
C PHE A 45 -11.77 -3.98 8.30
N GLU A 46 -10.98 -3.61 9.30
CA GLU A 46 -10.74 -4.40 10.50
C GLU A 46 -11.45 -3.73 11.70
N GLY A 47 -12.63 -4.25 12.04
CA GLY A 47 -13.44 -3.74 13.13
C GLY A 47 -13.95 -2.30 12.90
N SER A 48 -14.24 -1.60 13.99
CA SER A 48 -14.80 -0.23 13.96
C SER A 48 -13.76 0.88 14.15
N GLY A 49 -12.51 0.53 14.46
CA GLY A 49 -11.43 1.48 14.73
C GLY A 49 -10.86 2.18 13.49
N GLY A 50 -11.32 1.81 12.30
CA GLY A 50 -10.89 2.42 11.04
C GLY A 50 -9.60 1.85 10.47
N ASN A 51 -8.93 0.91 11.15
CA ASN A 51 -7.86 0.12 10.53
C ASN A 51 -8.41 -0.64 9.33
N HIS A 52 -7.66 -0.67 8.24
CA HIS A 52 -8.08 -1.34 7.02
C HIS A 52 -6.89 -1.68 6.15
N THR A 53 -7.09 -2.60 5.21
CA THR A 53 -6.07 -3.03 4.26
C THR A 53 -6.58 -2.84 2.86
N PHE A 54 -5.81 -2.14 2.02
CA PHE A 54 -6.02 -2.18 0.57
C PHE A 54 -5.30 -3.38 -0.01
N GLN A 55 -6.03 -4.25 -0.70
CA GLN A 55 -5.52 -5.50 -1.23
C GLN A 55 -5.53 -5.46 -2.77
N PHE A 56 -4.41 -5.85 -3.37
CA PHE A 56 -4.24 -5.95 -4.81
C PHE A 56 -3.64 -7.31 -5.18
N GLN A 57 -4.03 -7.85 -6.33
CA GLN A 57 -3.47 -9.10 -6.87
C GLN A 57 -2.83 -8.89 -8.23
N SER A 58 -1.72 -9.60 -8.46
CA SER A 58 -1.04 -9.65 -9.76
C SER A 58 -0.39 -11.02 -9.95
N GLY A 59 -1.10 -11.94 -10.61
CA GLY A 59 -0.63 -13.33 -10.76
C GLY A 59 -0.38 -13.99 -9.40
N PRO A 60 0.83 -14.49 -9.11
CA PRO A 60 1.15 -15.14 -7.82
C PRO A 60 1.36 -14.14 -6.68
N TYR A 61 1.32 -12.82 -6.97
CA TYR A 61 1.62 -11.79 -6.00
C TYR A 61 0.36 -11.19 -5.39
N GLN A 62 0.40 -10.99 -4.08
CA GLN A 62 -0.59 -10.22 -3.31
C GLN A 62 0.10 -9.04 -2.65
N TYR A 63 -0.50 -7.86 -2.76
CA TYR A 63 -0.01 -6.61 -2.17
C TYR A 63 -1.04 -6.12 -1.17
N ASP A 64 -0.63 -6.08 0.09
CA ASP A 64 -1.44 -5.62 1.20
C ASP A 64 -0.86 -4.31 1.73
N CYS A 65 -1.62 -3.23 1.59
CA CYS A 65 -1.28 -1.93 2.15
C CYS A 65 -2.12 -1.71 3.39
N LEU A 66 -1.58 -2.11 4.55
CA LEU A 66 -2.23 -1.96 5.85
C LEU A 66 -2.19 -0.49 6.29
N VAL A 67 -3.34 0.06 6.66
CA VAL A 67 -3.49 1.40 7.21
C VAL A 67 -3.76 1.29 8.71
N THR A 68 -2.91 1.95 9.49
CA THR A 68 -3.05 2.03 10.95
C THR A 68 -3.66 3.37 11.32
N VAL A 69 -4.94 3.38 11.68
CA VAL A 69 -5.63 4.56 12.22
C VAL A 69 -5.51 4.60 13.75
N ILE A 70 -5.67 3.44 14.38
CA ILE A 70 -5.50 3.27 15.82
C ILE A 70 -4.33 2.31 16.04
N GLY A 71 -3.25 2.85 16.61
CA GLY A 71 -2.04 2.15 16.99
C GLY A 71 -1.35 2.82 18.19
N THR A 72 -0.17 2.35 18.55
CA THR A 72 0.69 3.00 19.55
C THR A 72 1.48 4.16 18.92
N SER A 73 2.16 4.97 19.74
CA SER A 73 3.07 6.03 19.26
C SER A 73 4.14 5.52 18.30
N ASP A 74 4.52 4.25 18.45
CA ASP A 74 5.60 3.62 17.70
C ASP A 74 5.07 2.83 16.49
N SER A 75 3.73 2.75 16.35
CA SER A 75 3.11 2.07 15.21
C SER A 75 3.28 2.93 13.95
N PRO A 76 3.75 2.34 12.84
CA PRO A 76 3.79 3.08 11.59
C PRO A 76 2.35 3.37 11.12
N PRO A 77 2.11 4.50 10.43
CA PRO A 77 0.80 4.85 9.89
C PRO A 77 0.30 3.85 8.83
N GLY A 78 1.19 3.02 8.30
CA GLY A 78 0.84 1.88 7.48
C GLY A 78 2.04 0.99 7.17
N VAL A 79 1.80 -0.13 6.50
CA VAL A 79 2.83 -1.09 6.08
C VAL A 79 2.47 -1.62 4.68
N LEU A 80 3.44 -1.65 3.77
CA LEU A 80 3.35 -2.45 2.55
C LEU A 80 3.86 -3.86 2.85
N MET A 81 3.02 -4.85 2.61
CA MET A 81 3.39 -6.26 2.61
C MET A 81 3.16 -6.83 1.21
N VAL A 82 4.15 -7.54 0.67
CA VAL A 82 4.02 -8.24 -0.62
C VAL A 82 4.31 -9.71 -0.42
N TYR A 83 3.37 -10.52 -0.86
CA TYR A 83 3.45 -11.97 -0.80
C TYR A 83 3.62 -12.54 -2.20
N LYS A 84 4.34 -13.65 -2.33
CA LYS A 84 4.39 -14.48 -3.54
C LYS A 84 4.00 -15.90 -3.16
N ASN A 85 2.92 -16.43 -3.75
CA ASN A 85 2.38 -17.75 -3.40
C ASN A 85 2.13 -17.92 -1.88
N GLY A 86 1.73 -16.84 -1.20
CA GLY A 86 1.48 -16.82 0.25
C GLY A 86 2.70 -16.58 1.12
N GLU A 87 3.92 -16.57 0.57
CA GLU A 87 5.15 -16.27 1.32
C GLU A 87 5.45 -14.75 1.28
N LEU A 88 5.70 -14.14 2.44
CA LEU A 88 6.05 -12.72 2.56
C LEU A 88 7.46 -12.48 1.98
N ILE A 89 7.56 -11.63 0.96
CA ILE A 89 8.82 -11.31 0.28
C ILE A 89 9.23 -9.84 0.41
N VAL A 90 8.29 -8.96 0.78
CA VAL A 90 8.56 -7.55 1.06
C VAL A 90 7.72 -7.12 2.25
N GLU A 91 8.36 -6.49 3.22
CA GLU A 91 7.71 -5.74 4.30
C GLU A 91 8.37 -4.37 4.39
N GLN A 92 7.58 -3.31 4.27
CA GLN A 92 8.05 -1.93 4.25
C GLN A 92 7.12 -1.04 5.08
N PRO A 93 7.52 -0.70 6.31
CA PRO A 93 6.81 0.29 7.11
C PRO A 93 6.79 1.65 6.42
N VAL A 94 5.66 2.35 6.56
CA VAL A 94 5.54 3.74 6.12
C VAL A 94 6.24 4.62 7.14
N LEU A 95 7.26 5.34 6.68
CA LEU A 95 8.03 6.27 7.50
C LEU A 95 7.39 7.65 7.56
N LYS A 96 6.68 8.04 6.51
CA LYS A 96 6.01 9.33 6.40
C LYS A 96 4.79 9.26 5.49
N VAL A 97 3.75 9.97 5.88
CA VAL A 97 2.59 10.27 5.02
C VAL A 97 2.69 11.73 4.56
N GLN A 98 2.46 11.96 3.26
CA GLN A 98 2.47 13.28 2.63
C GLN A 98 1.16 13.57 1.90
#